data_AF-A0A382N8U6-F1
#
_entry.id   AF-A0A382N8U6-F1
#
_cell.length_a   1.000
_cell.length_b   1.000
_cell.length_c   1.000
_cell.angle_alpha   90.00
_cell.angle_beta   90.00
_cell.angle_gamma   90.00
#
_symmetry.space_group_name_H-M   'P 1'
#
loop_
_entity.id
_entity.type
_entity.pdbx_description
1 polymer ?
#
loop_
_entity_poly.entity_id
_entity_poly.type
_entity_poly.pdbx_seq_one_letter_code
_entity_poly.pdbx_strand_id
1 'polypeptide(L)' 'MLEKYDIELNRIVEEARKIDAKTIILQLPDGLKPEAIKLSKQIEELTGCSVTVW' A
#
# COMPACT_ATOMS: atom_id res chain seq x y z
N MET A 1 2.81 14.48 2.55
CA MET A 1 2.92 13.94 3.93
C MET A 1 3.65 12.62 3.98
N LEU A 2 3.53 11.77 2.96
CA LEU A 2 4.30 10.53 2.80
C LEU A 2 5.82 10.72 2.97
N GLU A 3 6.39 11.81 2.47
CA GLU A 3 7.85 12.07 2.58
C GLU A 3 8.34 12.29 4.03
N LYS A 4 7.42 12.45 4.99
CA LYS A 4 7.75 12.59 6.41
C LYS A 4 7.78 11.24 7.16
N TYR A 5 7.28 10.17 6.54
CA TYR A 5 7.15 8.86 7.18
C TYR A 5 7.72 7.78 6.25
N ASP A 6 8.52 6.87 6.80
CA ASP A 6 8.92 5.69 6.05
C ASP A 6 7.76 4.69 6.03
N ILE A 7 7.13 4.54 4.85
CA ILE A 7 5.99 3.62 4.64
C ILE A 7 6.48 2.19 4.36
N GLU A 8 7.78 1.98 4.20
CA GLU A 8 8.36 0.66 3.92
C GLU A 8 7.75 -0.03 2.68
N LEU A 9 7.51 0.72 1.59
CA LEU A 9 6.81 0.23 0.39
C LEU A 9 7.41 -1.08 -0.17
N ASN A 10 8.74 -1.19 -0.22
CA ASN A 10 9.41 -2.40 -0.70
C ASN A 10 9.09 -3.62 0.16
N ARG A 11 9.03 -3.44 1.49
CA ARG A 11 8.71 -4.52 2.42
C ARG A 11 7.26 -4.99 2.26
N ILE A 12 6.32 -4.06 2.01
CA ILE A 12 4.93 -4.39 1.70
C ILE A 12 4.87 -5.24 0.42
N VAL A 13 5.60 -4.84 -0.62
CA VAL A 13 5.65 -5.57 -1.91
C VAL A 13 6.26 -6.96 -1.76
N GLU A 14 7.35 -7.07 -1.00
CA GLU A 14 8.02 -8.36 -0.73
C GLU A 14 7.11 -9.33 0.02
N GLU A 15 6.45 -8.88 1.09
CA GLU A 15 5.55 -9.74 1.85
C GLU A 15 4.30 -10.11 1.04
N ALA A 16 3.75 -9.19 0.24
CA ALA A 16 2.63 -9.48 -0.66
C ALA A 16 2.98 -10.59 -1.68
N ARG A 17 4.18 -10.53 -2.28
CA ARG A 17 4.66 -11.56 -3.23
C ARG A 17 4.93 -12.89 -2.53
N LYS A 18 5.52 -12.86 -1.34
CA LYS A 18 5.86 -14.05 -0.54
C LYS A 18 4.62 -14.87 -0.17
N ILE A 19 3.49 -14.21 0.06
CA ILE A 19 2.23 -14.89 0.40
C ILE A 19 1.31 -15.10 -0.81
N ASP A 20 1.75 -14.77 -2.02
CA ASP A 20 0.94 -14.78 -3.26
C ASP A 20 -0.41 -14.06 -3.09
N ALA A 21 -0.35 -12.85 -2.50
CA ALA A 21 -1.54 -12.06 -2.23
C ALA A 21 -2.28 -11.70 -3.52
N LYS A 22 -3.61 -11.81 -3.51
CA LYS A 22 -4.47 -11.34 -4.62
C LYS A 22 -5.14 -10.00 -4.33
N THR A 23 -5.38 -9.74 -3.05
CA THR A 23 -6.07 -8.54 -2.57
C THR A 23 -5.41 -8.04 -1.29
N ILE A 24 -5.21 -6.72 -1.20
CA ILE A 24 -4.59 -6.04 -0.06
C ILE A 24 -5.58 -5.00 0.46
N ILE A 25 -5.78 -4.96 1.78
CA ILE A 25 -6.56 -3.90 2.44
C ILE A 25 -5.57 -2.92 3.08
N LEU A 26 -5.67 -1.66 2.69
CA LEU A 26 -4.83 -0.58 3.17
C LEU A 26 -5.61 0.23 4.22
N GLN A 27 -5.21 0.08 5.49
CA GLN A 27 -5.76 0.85 6.60
C GLN A 27 -4.82 2.00 6.95
N LEU A 28 -5.34 3.23 6.98
CA LEU A 28 -4.55 4.41 7.26
C LEU A 28 -5.25 5.30 8.30
N PRO A 29 -4.49 5.94 9.21
CA PRO A 29 -5.03 6.98 10.08
C PRO A 29 -5.50 8.19 9.25
N ASP A 30 -6.40 9.01 9.81
CA ASP A 30 -7.01 10.14 9.09
C ASP A 30 -6.00 11.10 8.45
N GLY A 31 -4.86 11.34 9.11
CA GLY A 31 -3.80 12.20 8.58
C GLY A 31 -3.12 11.69 7.31
N LEU A 32 -3.24 10.40 7.00
CA LEU A 32 -2.66 9.77 5.81
C LEU A 32 -3.70 9.41 4.74
N LYS A 33 -5.01 9.53 5.03
CA LYS A 33 -6.09 9.30 4.06
C LYS A 33 -5.96 10.11 2.76
N PRO A 34 -5.50 11.39 2.76
CA PRO A 34 -5.30 12.13 1.51
C PRO A 34 -4.29 11.48 0.56
N GLU A 35 -3.38 10.67 1.09
CA GLU A 35 -2.32 10.00 0.33
C GLU A 35 -2.68 8.54 -0.01
N ALA A 36 -3.82 8.05 0.50
CA ALA A 36 -4.22 6.64 0.39
C ALA A 36 -4.36 6.16 -1.06
N ILE A 37 -4.95 6.98 -1.92
CA ILE A 37 -5.13 6.67 -3.35
C ILE A 37 -3.79 6.58 -4.08
N LYS A 38 -2.83 7.44 -3.71
CA LYS A 38 -1.49 7.42 -4.30
C LYS A 38 -0.77 6.15 -3.87
N LEU A 39 -0.80 5.83 -2.58
CA LEU A 39 -0.15 4.65 -2.03
C LEU A 39 -0.77 3.36 -2.57
N SER A 40 -2.10 3.28 -2.67
CA SER A 40 -2.78 2.10 -3.20
C SER A 40 -2.34 1.82 -4.63
N LYS A 41 -2.34 2.83 -5.51
CA LYS A 41 -1.89 2.68 -6.91
C LYS A 41 -0.45 2.18 -7.01
N GLN A 42 0.46 2.73 -6.19
CA GLN A 42 1.85 2.28 -6.20
C GLN A 42 1.98 0.81 -5.80
N ILE A 43 1.20 0.36 -4.80
CA ILE A 43 1.19 -1.05 -4.39
C ILE A 43 0.61 -1.91 -5.51
N GLU A 44 -0.49 -1.51 -6.15
CA GLU A 44 -1.10 -2.24 -7.27
C GLU A 44 -0.13 -2.38 -8.45
N GLU A 45 0.57 -1.31 -8.85
CA GLU A 45 1.56 -1.33 -9.94
C GLU A 45 2.75 -2.24 -9.64
N LEU A 46 3.21 -2.28 -8.39
CA LEU A 46 4.39 -3.07 -7.99
C LEU A 46 4.07 -4.55 -7.73
N THR A 47 2.84 -4.86 -7.31
CA THR A 47 2.45 -6.22 -6.88
C THR A 47 1.55 -6.92 -7.89
N GLY A 48 0.78 -6.18 -8.68
CA GLY A 48 -0.32 -6.72 -9.49
C GLY A 48 -1.56 -7.13 -8.66
N CYS A 49 -1.53 -6.92 -7.34
CA CYS A 49 -2.69 -7.17 -6.46
C CYS A 49 -3.75 -6.09 -6.64
N SER A 50 -4.99 -6.37 -6.26
CA SER A 50 -6.01 -5.34 -6.07
C SER A 50 -5.93 -4.73 -4.67
N VAL A 51 -5.95 -3.40 -4.54
CA VAL A 51 -5.84 -2.71 -3.24
C VAL A 51 -7.12 -1.96 -2.92
N THR A 52 -7.65 -2.14 -1.70
CA THR A 52 -8.81 -1.40 -1.18
C THR A 52 -8.42 -0.59 0.04
N VAL A 53 -8.81 0.69 0.08
CA VAL A 53 -8.58 1.59 1.22
C VAL A 53 -9.76 1.54 2.18
N TRP A 54 -9.50 1.43 3.49
CA TRP A 54 -10.50 1.45 4.56
C TRP A 54 -10.32 2.67 5.48
#